data_AF-A0A928GE59-F1
#
_entry.id   AF-A0A928GE59-F1
#
_cell.length_a   1.000
_cell.length_b   1.000
_cell.length_c   1.000
_cell.angle_alpha   90.00
_cell.angle_beta   90.00
_cell.angle_gamma   90.00
#
_symmetry.space_group_name_H-M   'P 1'
#
loop_
_entity.id
_entity.type
_entity.pdbx_description
1 polymer ?
#
loop_
_entity_poly.entity_id
_entity_poly.type
_entity_poly.pdbx_seq_one_letter_code
_entity_poly.pdbx_strand_id
1 'polypeptide(L)'
;MKYDKIIKWVLVGLFVIGAILSFLGFAIGFEKSGDLPVDIMLYCAYAYALIAIAAVILGVVVIGGMNNPKSLVKLGIGIAAIAVIILIAWALAPGTPAVGYLGDPVSDGTLKLTDTILNLTYLLFGGSLVALVAGWIIGATRK
;
A
#
# COMPACT_ATOMS: atom_id res chain seq x y z
N MET A 1 19.43 4.05 14.89
CA MET A 1 20.22 2.83 15.17
C MET A 1 19.44 1.70 15.86
N LYS A 2 18.71 1.89 17.00
CA LYS A 2 17.94 0.78 17.60
C LYS A 2 16.65 0.41 16.85
N TYR A 3 15.95 1.38 16.26
CA TYR A 3 14.66 1.16 15.59
C TYR A 3 14.78 0.65 14.15
N ASP A 4 15.84 1.01 13.43
CA ASP A 4 16.02 0.68 12.00
C ASP A 4 15.99 -0.84 11.74
N LYS A 5 16.60 -1.62 12.65
CA LYS A 5 16.60 -3.08 12.56
C LYS A 5 15.21 -3.67 12.77
N ILE A 6 14.45 -3.13 13.73
CA ILE A 6 13.08 -3.57 14.03
C ILE A 6 12.17 -3.24 12.84
N ILE A 7 12.20 -2.00 12.35
CA ILE A 7 11.42 -1.56 11.19
C ILE A 7 11.72 -2.43 9.99
N LYS A 8 13.00 -2.72 9.71
CA LYS A 8 13.38 -3.61 8.61
C LYS A 8 12.76 -4.99 8.74
N TRP A 9 12.84 -5.62 9.92
CA TRP A 9 12.25 -6.95 10.12
C TRP A 9 10.73 -6.95 10.06
N VAL A 10 10.08 -5.89 10.55
CA VAL A 10 8.63 -5.72 10.39
C VAL A 10 8.26 -5.60 8.92
N LEU A 11 8.96 -4.77 8.15
CA LEU A 11 8.72 -4.62 6.70
C LEU A 11 8.95 -5.92 5.94
N VAL A 12 10.01 -6.67 6.27
CA VAL A 12 10.26 -7.99 5.69
C VAL A 12 9.13 -8.97 6.05
N GLY A 13 8.69 -8.99 7.31
CA GLY A 13 7.57 -9.81 7.74
C GLY A 13 6.28 -9.50 6.99
N LEU A 14 5.94 -8.20 6.87
CA LEU A 14 4.79 -7.74 6.10
C LEU A 14 4.89 -8.14 4.63
N PHE A 15 6.06 -8.01 4.01
CA PHE A 15 6.27 -8.43 2.62
C PHE A 15 6.10 -9.95 2.45
N VAL A 16 6.69 -10.75 3.35
CA VAL A 16 6.58 -12.23 3.31
C VAL A 16 5.14 -12.68 3.49
N ILE A 17 4.39 -12.10 4.43
CA ILE A 17 2.96 -12.40 4.63
C ILE A 17 2.17 -12.11 3.35
N GLY A 18 2.39 -10.95 2.74
CA GLY A 18 1.69 -10.55 1.51
C GLY A 18 2.01 -11.48 0.34
N ALA A 19 3.28 -11.88 0.20
CA ALA A 19 3.72 -12.83 -0.82
C ALA A 19 3.10 -14.22 -0.63
N ILE A 20 3.07 -14.73 0.62
CA ILE A 20 2.46 -16.02 0.94
C ILE A 20 0.96 -16.00 0.66
N LEU A 21 0.25 -14.98 1.12
CA LEU A 21 -1.21 -14.86 0.90
C LEU A 21 -1.54 -14.72 -0.60
N SER A 22 -0.73 -13.97 -1.34
CA SER A 22 -0.90 -13.83 -2.79
C SER A 22 -0.67 -15.15 -3.53
N PHE A 23 0.38 -15.88 -3.15
CA PHE A 23 0.67 -17.20 -3.72
C PHE A 23 -0.41 -18.22 -3.36
N LEU A 24 -0.91 -18.21 -2.12
CA LEU A 24 -1.98 -19.08 -1.67
C LEU A 24 -3.28 -18.81 -2.43
N GLY A 25 -3.69 -17.54 -2.56
CA GLY A 25 -4.87 -17.17 -3.33
C GLY A 25 -4.76 -17.59 -4.79
N PHE A 26 -3.58 -17.43 -5.40
CA PHE A 26 -3.31 -17.90 -6.75
C PHE A 26 -3.40 -19.43 -6.87
N ALA A 27 -2.82 -20.18 -5.91
CA ALA A 27 -2.83 -21.63 -5.92
C ALA A 27 -4.23 -22.24 -5.71
N ILE A 28 -5.07 -21.59 -4.91
CA ILE A 28 -6.46 -22.00 -4.66
C ILE A 28 -7.35 -21.61 -5.85
N GLY A 29 -7.12 -20.44 -6.45
CA GLY A 29 -7.85 -19.94 -7.59
C GLY A 29 -9.01 -19.03 -7.20
N PHE A 30 -8.90 -17.74 -7.55
CA PHE A 30 -9.84 -16.68 -7.15
C PHE A 30 -11.26 -16.85 -7.70
N GLU A 31 -11.44 -17.48 -8.85
CA GLU A 31 -12.77 -17.67 -9.46
C GLU A 31 -13.38 -19.06 -9.19
N LYS A 32 -12.56 -20.02 -8.73
CA LYS A 32 -12.95 -21.44 -8.69
C LYS A 32 -13.28 -21.96 -7.29
N SER A 33 -12.94 -21.22 -6.25
CA SER A 33 -13.05 -21.67 -4.86
C SER A 33 -14.02 -20.85 -4.00
N GLY A 34 -14.94 -20.12 -4.64
CA GLY A 34 -15.86 -19.19 -3.97
C GLY A 34 -15.14 -17.91 -3.49
N ASP A 35 -15.77 -17.19 -2.57
CA ASP A 35 -15.32 -15.84 -2.16
C ASP A 35 -14.11 -15.81 -1.24
N LEU A 36 -13.83 -16.92 -0.56
CA LEU A 36 -12.82 -16.98 0.50
C LEU A 36 -11.44 -16.44 0.07
N PRO A 37 -10.88 -16.79 -1.11
CA PRO A 37 -9.57 -16.29 -1.53
C PRO A 37 -9.58 -14.78 -1.82
N VAL A 38 -10.69 -14.27 -2.37
CA VAL A 38 -10.86 -12.85 -2.71
C VAL A 38 -11.04 -12.03 -1.43
N ASP A 39 -11.85 -12.51 -0.49
CA ASP A 39 -12.07 -11.88 0.81
C ASP A 39 -10.76 -11.75 1.60
N ILE A 40 -9.97 -12.82 1.67
CA ILE A 40 -8.67 -12.80 2.35
C ILE A 40 -7.75 -11.74 1.73
N MET A 41 -7.73 -11.64 0.40
CA MET A 41 -6.94 -10.63 -0.30
C MET A 41 -7.44 -9.21 -0.02
N LEU A 42 -8.75 -8.99 -0.04
CA LEU A 42 -9.34 -7.69 0.25
C LEU A 42 -9.02 -7.27 1.68
N TYR A 43 -9.26 -8.13 2.67
CA TYR A 43 -8.93 -7.84 4.07
C TYR A 43 -7.43 -7.54 4.26
N CYS A 44 -6.57 -8.28 3.56
CA CYS A 44 -5.13 -8.03 3.58
C CYS A 44 -4.77 -6.65 3.01
N ALA A 45 -5.36 -6.27 1.87
CA ALA A 45 -5.16 -4.96 1.26
C ALA A 45 -5.61 -3.82 2.18
N TYR A 46 -6.79 -3.95 2.80
CA TYR A 46 -7.29 -3.00 3.79
C TYR A 46 -6.38 -2.92 5.03
N ALA A 47 -5.88 -4.05 5.52
CA ALA A 47 -4.94 -4.08 6.64
C ALA A 47 -3.63 -3.35 6.31
N TYR A 48 -3.06 -3.57 5.11
CA TYR A 48 -1.86 -2.83 4.68
C TYR A 48 -2.12 -1.32 4.55
N ALA A 49 -3.28 -0.92 4.02
CA ALA A 49 -3.65 0.49 3.94
C ALA A 49 -3.72 1.14 5.33
N LEU A 50 -4.34 0.46 6.30
CA LEU A 50 -4.41 0.94 7.70
C LEU A 50 -3.03 1.01 8.34
N ILE A 51 -2.17 0.01 8.14
CA ILE A 51 -0.78 0.02 8.64
C ILE A 51 0.01 1.20 8.03
N ALA A 52 -0.17 1.47 6.73
CA ALA A 52 0.48 2.59 6.07
C ALA A 52 0.02 3.93 6.66
N ILE A 53 -1.27 4.12 6.87
CA ILE A 53 -1.83 5.32 7.52
C ILE A 53 -1.27 5.46 8.94
N ALA A 54 -1.28 4.39 9.73
CA ALA A 54 -0.73 4.39 11.09
C ALA A 54 0.77 4.74 11.10
N ALA A 55 1.55 4.22 10.16
CA ALA A 55 2.97 4.53 10.01
C ALA A 55 3.20 6.01 9.68
N VAL A 56 2.38 6.60 8.80
CA VAL A 56 2.41 8.04 8.50
C VAL A 56 2.09 8.83 9.75
N ILE A 57 0.98 8.55 10.44
CA ILE A 57 0.57 9.28 11.66
C ILE A 57 1.65 9.20 12.74
N LEU A 58 2.20 8.01 12.99
CA LEU A 58 3.30 7.84 13.95
C LEU A 58 4.55 8.62 13.53
N GLY A 59 4.92 8.60 12.25
CA GLY A 59 6.03 9.40 11.74
C GLY A 59 5.81 10.91 11.90
N VAL A 60 4.59 11.39 11.63
CA VAL A 60 4.16 12.79 11.78
C VAL A 60 4.24 13.23 13.23
N VAL A 61 3.61 12.48 14.14
CA VAL A 61 3.47 12.82 15.55
C VAL A 61 4.79 12.67 16.30
N VAL A 62 5.55 11.60 16.05
CA VAL A 62 6.74 11.24 16.85
C VAL A 62 8.03 11.86 16.31
N ILE A 63 8.18 12.00 14.99
CA ILE A 63 9.45 12.42 14.36
C ILE A 63 9.39 13.89 13.92
N GLY A 64 8.25 14.36 13.42
CA GLY A 64 8.08 15.72 12.88
C GLY A 64 7.83 16.79 13.95
N GLY A 65 6.93 16.51 14.90
CA GLY A 65 6.37 17.52 15.82
C GLY A 65 7.27 17.99 16.95
N MET A 66 8.17 17.15 17.46
CA MET A 66 8.84 17.44 18.74
C MET A 66 10.16 18.20 18.62
N ASN A 67 10.83 18.19 17.47
CA ASN A 67 12.26 18.54 17.43
C ASN A 67 12.64 19.67 16.46
N ASN A 68 11.84 20.02 15.44
CA ASN A 68 12.17 21.14 14.53
C ASN A 68 10.98 21.57 13.63
N PRO A 69 10.55 22.85 13.65
CA PRO A 69 9.44 23.33 12.83
C PRO A 69 9.70 23.27 11.31
N LYS A 70 10.97 23.33 10.87
CA LYS A 70 11.33 23.13 9.46
C LYS A 70 11.07 21.68 8.97
N SER A 71 11.11 20.71 9.88
CA SER A 71 10.79 19.31 9.58
C SER A 71 9.28 19.16 9.30
N LEU A 72 8.45 19.87 10.08
CA LEU A 72 6.99 19.89 9.90
C LEU A 72 6.57 20.41 8.53
N VAL A 73 7.23 21.45 8.00
CA VAL A 73 6.91 21.97 6.65
C VAL A 73 7.19 20.94 5.56
N LYS A 74 8.35 20.28 5.60
CA LYS A 74 8.70 19.22 4.63
C LYS A 74 7.73 18.05 4.70
N LEU A 75 7.35 17.68 5.92
CA LEU A 75 6.42 16.61 6.18
C LEU A 75 4.99 16.97 5.74
N GLY A 76 4.55 18.20 5.95
CA GLY A 76 3.28 18.73 5.42
C GLY A 76 3.23 18.71 3.89
N ILE A 77 4.31 19.10 3.22
CA ILE A 77 4.43 18.99 1.75
C ILE A 77 4.34 17.52 1.31
N GLY A 78 5.01 16.60 2.02
CA GLY A 78 4.93 15.17 1.75
C GLY A 78 3.51 14.62 1.87
N ILE A 79 2.78 14.98 2.92
CA ILE A 79 1.38 14.59 3.10
C ILE A 79 0.49 15.18 2.00
N ALA A 80 0.68 16.45 1.64
CA ALA A 80 -0.08 17.08 0.58
C ALA A 80 0.13 16.37 -0.77
N ALA A 81 1.37 15.99 -1.09
CA ALA A 81 1.67 15.21 -2.29
C ALA A 81 0.98 13.83 -2.27
N ILE A 82 1.00 13.13 -1.13
CA ILE A 82 0.30 11.84 -0.96
C ILE A 82 -1.21 12.03 -1.13
N ALA A 83 -1.79 13.07 -0.54
CA ALA A 83 -3.22 13.36 -0.67
C ALA A 83 -3.62 13.57 -2.14
N VAL A 84 -2.82 14.31 -2.91
CA VAL A 84 -3.06 14.49 -4.35
C VAL A 84 -3.02 13.15 -5.08
N ILE A 85 -2.06 12.28 -4.79
CA ILE A 85 -1.98 10.94 -5.41
C ILE A 85 -3.21 10.10 -5.06
N ILE A 86 -3.68 10.13 -3.81
CA ILE A 86 -4.90 9.42 -3.38
C ILE A 86 -6.12 9.96 -4.12
N LEU A 87 -6.25 11.28 -4.27
CA LEU A 87 -7.37 11.89 -5.00
C LEU A 87 -7.37 11.49 -6.47
N ILE A 88 -6.20 11.42 -7.11
CA ILE A 88 -6.07 10.95 -8.49
C ILE A 88 -6.46 9.46 -8.57
N ALA A 89 -5.96 8.62 -7.67
CA ALA A 89 -6.30 7.20 -7.64
C ALA A 89 -7.81 6.97 -7.44
N TRP A 90 -8.46 7.81 -6.62
CA TRP A 90 -9.91 7.78 -6.39
C TRP A 90 -10.72 8.30 -7.58
N ALA A 91 -10.23 9.33 -8.28
CA ALA A 91 -10.86 9.83 -9.49
C ALA A 91 -10.84 8.80 -10.62
N LEU A 92 -9.79 7.98 -10.68
CA LEU A 92 -9.62 6.89 -11.66
C LEU A 92 -10.30 5.58 -11.26
N ALA A 93 -10.83 5.46 -10.03
CA ALA A 93 -11.45 4.25 -9.53
C ALA A 93 -12.83 4.01 -10.19
N PRO A 94 -13.06 2.89 -10.89
CA PRO A 94 -14.31 2.62 -11.61
C PRO A 94 -15.50 2.29 -10.69
N GLY A 95 -15.26 1.83 -9.47
CA GLY A 95 -16.30 1.43 -8.53
C GLY A 95 -16.94 0.10 -8.90
N THR A 96 -16.16 -0.84 -9.43
CA THR A 96 -16.64 -2.17 -9.86
C THR A 96 -16.30 -3.25 -8.84
N PRO A 97 -17.11 -4.32 -8.70
CA PRO A 97 -16.76 -5.42 -7.82
C PRO A 97 -15.42 -6.04 -8.21
N ALA A 98 -14.67 -6.52 -7.22
CA ALA A 98 -13.42 -7.24 -7.46
C ALA A 98 -13.69 -8.50 -8.31
N VAL A 99 -12.80 -8.77 -9.26
CA VAL A 99 -12.92 -9.96 -10.12
C VAL A 99 -12.89 -11.23 -9.26
N GLY A 100 -13.88 -12.10 -9.45
CA GLY A 100 -14.04 -13.33 -8.65
C GLY A 100 -14.79 -13.16 -7.33
N TYR A 101 -15.26 -11.96 -7.00
CA TYR A 101 -16.13 -11.73 -5.85
C TYR A 101 -17.58 -12.11 -6.20
N LEU A 102 -18.11 -13.13 -5.51
CA LEU A 102 -19.47 -13.66 -5.60
C LEU A 102 -20.30 -13.40 -4.33
N GLY A 103 -19.76 -12.59 -3.40
CA GLY A 103 -20.38 -12.27 -2.13
C GLY A 103 -21.55 -11.29 -2.27
N ASP A 104 -22.11 -10.90 -1.12
CA ASP A 104 -23.24 -9.98 -1.09
C ASP A 104 -22.91 -8.63 -1.77
N PRO A 105 -23.89 -8.01 -2.43
CA PRO A 105 -23.69 -6.71 -3.05
C PRO A 105 -23.26 -5.67 -2.00
N VAL A 106 -22.10 -5.08 -2.25
CA VAL A 106 -21.49 -4.04 -1.42
C VAL A 106 -21.84 -2.64 -1.94
N SER A 107 -21.84 -1.64 -1.05
CA SER A 107 -22.19 -0.26 -1.43
C SER A 107 -21.16 0.36 -2.39
N ASP A 108 -21.61 1.18 -3.34
CA ASP A 108 -20.76 1.87 -4.34
C ASP A 108 -19.53 2.57 -3.73
N GLY A 109 -19.70 3.16 -2.54
CA GLY A 109 -18.61 3.81 -1.81
C GLY A 109 -17.49 2.84 -1.40
N THR A 110 -17.84 1.62 -1.00
CA THR A 110 -16.88 0.57 -0.64
C THR A 110 -16.15 0.04 -1.87
N LEU A 111 -16.86 -0.17 -2.98
CA LEU A 111 -16.22 -0.61 -4.24
C LEU A 111 -15.21 0.44 -4.70
N LYS A 112 -15.62 1.70 -4.71
CA LYS A 112 -14.74 2.80 -5.13
C LYS A 112 -13.52 2.95 -4.23
N LEU A 113 -13.68 2.72 -2.92
CA LEU A 113 -12.56 2.70 -1.99
C LEU A 113 -11.62 1.52 -2.25
N THR A 114 -12.15 0.32 -2.49
CA THR A 114 -11.37 -0.88 -2.82
C THR A 114 -10.56 -0.64 -4.09
N ASP A 115 -11.18 -0.11 -5.14
CA ASP A 115 -10.52 0.23 -6.40
C ASP A 115 -9.46 1.32 -6.24
N THR A 116 -9.69 2.27 -5.34
CA THR A 116 -8.68 3.29 -4.99
C THR A 116 -7.47 2.64 -4.34
N ILE A 117 -7.67 1.73 -3.38
CA ILE A 117 -6.59 0.97 -2.73
C ILE A 117 -5.84 0.16 -3.79
N LEU A 118 -6.55 -0.48 -4.72
CA LEU A 118 -5.96 -1.26 -5.79
C LEU A 118 -5.09 -0.41 -6.73
N ASN A 119 -5.61 0.74 -7.17
CA ASN A 119 -4.87 1.72 -7.98
C ASN A 119 -3.59 2.19 -7.27
N LEU A 120 -3.68 2.48 -5.96
CA LEU A 120 -2.52 2.86 -5.15
C LEU A 120 -1.51 1.72 -5.04
N THR A 121 -1.96 0.48 -4.85
CA THR A 121 -1.09 -0.69 -4.82
C THR A 121 -0.34 -0.86 -6.14
N TYR A 122 -1.01 -0.73 -7.29
CA TYR A 122 -0.36 -0.79 -8.60
C TYR A 122 0.66 0.32 -8.81
N LEU A 123 0.31 1.55 -8.42
CA LEU A 123 1.23 2.69 -8.51
C LEU A 123 2.47 2.50 -7.62
N LEU A 124 2.29 2.05 -6.39
CA LEU A 124 3.38 1.80 -5.45
C LEU A 124 4.26 0.64 -5.91
N PHE A 125 3.66 -0.44 -6.42
CA PHE A 125 4.41 -1.57 -6.95
C PHE A 125 5.22 -1.15 -8.18
N GLY A 126 4.60 -0.52 -9.18
CA GLY A 126 5.29 -0.03 -10.38
C GLY A 126 6.38 0.99 -10.05
N GLY A 127 6.09 1.95 -9.16
CA GLY A 127 7.06 2.91 -8.66
C GLY A 127 8.24 2.25 -7.94
N SER A 128 8.00 1.18 -7.18
CA SER A 128 9.07 0.43 -6.50
C SER A 128 10.01 -0.26 -7.49
N LEU A 129 9.48 -0.82 -8.58
CA LEU A 129 10.28 -1.45 -9.63
C LEU A 129 11.14 -0.42 -10.36
N VAL A 130 10.57 0.73 -10.72
CA VAL A 130 11.29 1.84 -11.34
C VAL A 130 12.41 2.33 -10.42
N ALA A 131 12.12 2.51 -9.13
CA ALA A 131 13.10 2.95 -8.15
C ALA A 131 14.26 1.94 -7.97
N LEU A 132 13.95 0.64 -7.97
CA LEU A 132 14.97 -0.42 -7.90
C LEU A 132 15.90 -0.39 -9.12
N VAL A 133 15.34 -0.32 -10.33
CA VAL A 133 16.12 -0.26 -11.57
C VAL A 133 16.97 1.00 -11.63
N ALA A 134 16.38 2.17 -11.36
CA ALA A 134 17.10 3.44 -11.34
C ALA A 134 18.24 3.43 -10.31
N GLY A 135 17.99 2.89 -9.12
CA GLY A 135 19.00 2.73 -8.07
C GLY A 135 20.17 1.85 -8.51
N TRP A 136 19.88 0.75 -9.21
CA TRP A 136 20.91 -0.13 -9.76
C TRP A 136 21.76 0.56 -10.83
N ILE A 137 21.13 1.26 -11.79
CA ILE A 137 21.83 1.99 -12.86
C ILE A 137 22.74 3.08 -12.27
N ILE A 138 22.21 3.94 -11.41
CA ILE A 138 22.97 5.03 -10.80
C ILE A 138 24.13 4.47 -9.95
N GLY A 139 23.90 3.36 -9.24
CA GLY A 139 24.93 2.68 -8.48
C GLY A 139 26.04 2.09 -9.37
N ALA A 140 25.69 1.60 -10.56
CA ALA A 140 26.64 1.06 -11.53
C ALA A 140 27.48 2.17 -12.20
N THR A 141 26.90 3.34 -12.48
CA THR A 141 27.60 4.47 -13.13
C THR A 141 28.44 5.32 -12.19
N ARG A 142 28.24 5.20 -10.87
CA ARG A 142 29.02 5.92 -9.84
C ARG A 142 30.17 5.09 -9.27
N LYS A 143 30.42 3.90 -9.83
CA LYS A 143 31.70 3.19 -9.67
C LYS A 143 32.73 3.78 -10.62
#